data_AF-A0A4Y7K367-F1
#
_entry.id   AF-A0A4Y7K367-F1
#
_cell.length_a   1.000
_cell.length_b   1.000
_cell.length_c   1.000
_cell.angle_alpha   90.00
_cell.angle_beta   90.00
_cell.angle_gamma   90.00
#
_symmetry.space_group_name_H-M   'P 1'
#
loop_
_entity.id
_entity.type
_entity.pdbx_description
1 polymer ?
#
loop_
_entity_poly.entity_id
_entity_poly.type
_entity_poly.pdbx_seq_one_letter_code
_entity_poly.pdbx_strand_id
1 'polypeptide(L)'
;MDRVTVNVYKLSYGSCLMLNLLDLEVVVYEGVIREKPSSKEEARQFIKGYSGGRAATVGSVLVTNLTTGTRRGEWDRVEIYFREIPDEVIEKLVDEGVVLYVAGGLIIEHPLILPFIEKVEGTTDSVMGLPKALTEKLIHEVL
;
A
#
# COMPACT_ATOMS: atom_id res chain seq x y z
N MET A 1 -11.08 3.08 -15.82
CA MET A 1 -11.69 1.95 -15.08
C MET A 1 -10.57 0.93 -14.95
N ASP A 2 -9.64 1.18 -14.04
CA ASP A 2 -8.29 0.63 -14.19
C ASP A 2 -7.90 -0.27 -13.03
N ARG A 3 -8.03 -1.56 -13.34
CA ARG A 3 -7.19 -2.68 -12.92
C ARG A 3 -6.77 -2.67 -11.45
N VAL A 4 -7.63 -3.28 -10.63
CA VAL A 4 -7.20 -4.04 -9.44
C VAL A 4 -6.09 -5.00 -9.91
N THR A 5 -4.88 -4.80 -9.38
CA THR A 5 -3.78 -5.73 -9.64
C THR A 5 -4.04 -6.94 -8.76
N VAL A 6 -4.29 -8.09 -9.38
CA VAL A 6 -4.53 -9.35 -8.68
C VAL A 6 -3.23 -10.15 -8.73
N ASN A 7 -2.50 -10.17 -7.62
CA ASN A 7 -1.31 -11.00 -7.50
C ASN A 7 -1.70 -12.39 -6.95
N VAL A 8 -1.75 -13.39 -7.83
CA VAL A 8 -2.10 -14.78 -7.44
C VAL A 8 -0.83 -15.51 -7.00
N TYR A 9 -0.72 -15.83 -5.71
CA TYR A 9 0.36 -16.66 -5.18
C TYR A 9 -0.14 -18.09 -4.97
N LYS A 10 0.55 -19.07 -5.58
CA LYS A 10 0.25 -20.50 -5.39
C LYS A 10 1.24 -21.10 -4.40
N LEU A 11 0.82 -21.30 -3.15
CA LEU A 11 1.57 -22.09 -2.16
C LEU A 11 1.09 -23.55 -2.26
N SER A 12 1.96 -24.45 -2.74
CA SER A 12 1.64 -25.87 -2.86
C SER A 12 1.97 -26.59 -1.56
N TYR A 13 0.96 -26.80 -0.70
CA TYR A 13 1.01 -27.75 0.41
C TYR A 13 -0.17 -28.71 0.29
N GLY A 14 0.04 -29.88 -0.33
CA GLY A 14 -0.74 -31.14 -0.20
C GLY A 14 -2.25 -31.17 -0.53
N SER A 15 -2.94 -30.05 -0.51
CA SER A 15 -4.39 -29.86 -0.64
C SER A 15 -4.59 -28.43 -1.14
N CYS A 16 -5.33 -28.24 -2.23
CA CYS A 16 -5.31 -27.01 -3.03
C CYS A 16 -5.82 -25.78 -2.23
N LEU A 17 -4.91 -25.03 -1.61
CA LEU A 17 -5.12 -23.67 -1.11
C LEU A 17 -4.76 -22.70 -2.24
N MET A 18 -5.73 -21.99 -2.80
CA MET A 18 -5.45 -20.86 -3.70
C MET A 18 -5.56 -19.57 -2.92
N LEU A 19 -4.41 -18.99 -2.60
CA LEU A 19 -4.31 -17.66 -2.01
C LEU A 19 -4.63 -16.63 -3.10
N ASN A 20 -5.86 -16.11 -3.13
CA ASN A 20 -6.15 -14.90 -3.89
C ASN A 20 -5.77 -13.69 -3.03
N LEU A 21 -4.48 -13.36 -3.02
CA LEU A 21 -4.03 -12.14 -2.40
C LEU A 21 -4.52 -10.95 -3.26
N LEU A 22 -5.56 -10.27 -2.78
CA LEU A 22 -5.95 -8.98 -3.32
C LEU A 22 -5.22 -7.92 -2.52
N ASP A 23 -3.99 -7.60 -2.89
CA ASP A 23 -3.28 -6.45 -2.37
C ASP A 23 -3.91 -5.17 -2.95
N LEU A 24 -4.99 -4.72 -2.31
CA LEU A 24 -5.52 -3.39 -2.51
C LEU A 24 -4.85 -2.47 -1.50
N GLU A 25 -3.95 -1.63 -1.99
CA GLU A 25 -3.37 -0.56 -1.22
C GLU A 25 -3.92 0.78 -1.70
N VAL A 26 -4.49 1.54 -0.77
CA VAL A 26 -4.91 2.92 -1.00
C VAL A 26 -4.30 3.83 0.04
N VAL A 27 -4.07 5.08 -0.33
CA VAL A 27 -3.64 6.12 0.62
C VAL A 27 -4.87 6.87 1.12
N VAL A 28 -4.98 7.06 2.42
CA VAL A 28 -5.99 7.87 3.08
C VAL A 28 -5.31 9.12 3.61
N TYR A 29 -5.78 10.29 3.17
CA TYR A 29 -5.33 11.59 3.63
C TYR A 29 -6.53 12.45 3.97
N GLU A 30 -6.58 12.96 5.21
CA GLU A 30 -7.71 13.77 5.72
C GLU A 30 -9.10 13.15 5.49
N GLY A 31 -9.19 11.81 5.55
CA GLY A 31 -10.43 11.08 5.31
C GLY A 31 -10.79 10.85 3.84
N VAL A 32 -9.95 11.31 2.90
CA VAL A 32 -10.11 11.10 1.46
C VAL A 32 -9.22 9.95 1.00
N ILE A 33 -9.80 9.04 0.21
CA ILE A 33 -9.07 7.96 -0.46
C ILE A 33 -8.38 8.52 -1.70
N ARG A 34 -7.08 8.28 -1.82
CA ARG A 34 -6.23 8.65 -2.95
C ARG A 34 -5.73 7.37 -3.62
N GLU A 35 -6.21 7.14 -4.84
CA GLU A 35 -5.71 6.09 -5.73
C GLU A 35 -4.41 6.56 -6.43
N LYS A 36 -4.04 5.91 -7.54
CA LYS A 36 -2.89 6.33 -8.33
C LYS A 36 -3.16 7.70 -8.98
N PRO A 37 -2.22 8.65 -8.93
CA PRO A 37 -2.39 9.93 -9.60
C PRO A 37 -2.60 9.74 -11.10
N SER A 38 -3.58 10.46 -11.66
CA SER A 38 -3.90 10.50 -13.08
C SER A 38 -3.00 11.46 -13.87
N SER A 39 -2.29 12.36 -13.17
CA SER A 39 -1.43 13.39 -13.76
C SER A 39 -0.25 13.76 -12.85
N LYS A 40 0.78 14.39 -13.42
CA LYS A 40 1.91 14.96 -12.67
C LYS A 40 1.44 16.05 -11.70
N GLU A 41 0.45 16.83 -12.11
CA GLU A 41 -0.17 17.88 -11.29
C GLU A 41 -0.84 17.30 -10.04
N GLU A 42 -1.59 16.21 -10.20
CA GLU A 42 -2.23 15.52 -9.09
C GLU A 42 -1.19 14.85 -8.18
N ALA A 43 -0.15 14.22 -8.74
CA ALA A 43 0.94 13.66 -7.95
C ALA A 43 1.63 14.72 -7.09
N ARG A 44 1.91 15.89 -7.66
CA ARG A 44 2.46 17.04 -6.94
C ARG A 44 1.56 17.47 -5.79
N GLN A 45 0.26 17.60 -6.03
CA GLN A 45 -0.72 17.95 -4.99
C GLN A 45 -0.76 16.92 -3.86
N PHE A 46 -0.68 15.63 -4.20
CA PHE A 46 -0.70 14.56 -3.21
C PHE A 46 0.52 14.63 -2.30
N ILE A 47 1.73 14.63 -2.87
CA ILE A 47 2.99 14.65 -2.13
C ILE A 47 3.10 15.93 -1.30
N LYS A 48 2.72 17.08 -1.86
CA LYS A 48 2.69 18.36 -1.14
C LYS A 48 1.72 18.33 0.04
N GLY A 49 0.59 17.64 -0.10
CA GLY A 49 -0.36 17.45 1.01
C GLY A 49 0.22 16.61 2.16
N TYR A 50 1.14 15.68 1.90
CA TYR A 50 1.78 14.90 2.96
C TYR A 50 2.85 15.68 3.71
N SER A 51 3.44 16.70 3.09
CA SER A 51 4.52 17.52 3.65
C SER A 51 4.14 18.13 5.01
N GLY A 52 4.92 17.82 6.05
CA GLY A 52 4.66 18.30 7.41
C GLY A 52 3.41 17.71 8.08
N GLY A 53 2.78 16.71 7.44
CA GLY A 53 1.55 16.08 7.90
C GLY A 53 1.70 14.57 8.08
N ARG A 54 0.57 13.87 7.92
CA ARG A 54 0.53 12.40 7.94
C ARG A 54 -0.31 11.86 6.80
N ALA A 55 0.07 10.69 6.32
CA ALA A 55 -0.72 9.86 5.41
C ALA A 55 -0.94 8.50 6.05
N ALA A 56 -2.02 7.81 5.69
CA ALA A 56 -2.21 6.42 6.06
C ALA A 56 -2.29 5.55 4.81
N THR A 57 -1.65 4.39 4.80
CA THR A 57 -1.92 3.34 3.81
C THR A 57 -2.88 2.34 4.43
N VAL A 58 -3.81 1.84 3.62
CA VAL A 58 -4.71 0.74 4.01
C VAL A 58 -4.51 -0.38 3.01
N GLY A 59 -4.00 -1.51 3.50
CA GLY A 59 -3.82 -2.74 2.76
C GLY A 59 -4.86 -3.77 3.20
N SER A 60 -5.39 -4.56 2.27
CA SER A 60 -6.28 -5.69 2.62
C SER A 60 -5.72 -7.02 2.13
N VAL A 61 -6.08 -8.09 2.83
CA VAL A 61 -5.73 -9.46 2.46
C VAL A 61 -6.99 -10.32 2.51
N LEU A 62 -7.22 -11.09 1.45
CA LEU A 62 -8.26 -12.11 1.39
C LEU A 62 -7.60 -13.47 1.17
N VAL A 63 -8.00 -14.46 1.96
CA VAL A 63 -7.56 -15.84 1.83
C VAL A 63 -8.77 -16.71 1.55
N THR A 64 -8.66 -17.58 0.55
CA THR A 64 -9.71 -18.53 0.17
C THR A 64 -9.16 -19.96 0.14
N ASN A 65 -9.76 -20.84 0.93
CA ASN A 65 -9.56 -22.28 0.75
C ASN A 65 -10.52 -22.78 -0.33
N LEU A 66 -9.99 -23.23 -1.48
CA LEU A 66 -10.83 -23.72 -2.58
C LEU A 66 -11.37 -25.13 -2.36
N THR A 67 -10.75 -25.89 -1.47
CA THR A 67 -11.22 -27.24 -1.14
C THR A 67 -12.49 -27.16 -0.30
N THR A 68 -12.52 -26.25 0.68
CA THR A 68 -13.68 -26.07 1.59
C THR A 68 -14.63 -24.95 1.17
N GLY A 69 -14.18 -24.05 0.29
CA GLY A 69 -14.88 -22.81 -0.05
C GLY A 69 -14.78 -21.71 1.03
N THR A 70 -14.02 -21.93 2.10
CA THR A 70 -13.93 -20.99 3.22
C THR A 70 -13.13 -19.76 2.83
N ARG A 71 -13.61 -18.57 3.23
CA ARG A 71 -12.99 -17.28 2.97
C ARG A 71 -12.77 -16.51 4.27
N ARG A 72 -11.60 -15.90 4.41
CA ARG A 72 -11.26 -14.99 5.52
C ARG A 72 -10.51 -13.80 4.97
N GLY A 73 -10.85 -12.60 5.40
CA GLY A 73 -10.15 -11.40 4.97
C GLY A 73 -10.09 -10.37 6.08
N GLU A 74 -8.98 -9.65 6.12
CA GLU A 74 -8.67 -8.62 7.09
C GLU A 74 -7.94 -7.47 6.39
N TRP A 75 -7.78 -6.35 7.09
CA TRP A 75 -7.04 -5.20 6.61
C TRP A 75 -6.02 -4.75 7.65
N ASP A 76 -4.97 -4.11 7.16
CA ASP A 76 -3.98 -3.42 7.99
C ASP A 76 -3.90 -1.95 7.58
N ARG A 77 -3.57 -1.09 8.55
CA ARG A 77 -3.41 0.34 8.35
C ARG A 77 -2.09 0.79 8.92
N VAL A 78 -1.32 1.49 8.10
CA VAL A 78 -0.05 2.08 8.51
C VAL A 78 -0.15 3.59 8.43
N GLU A 79 0.18 4.29 9.51
CA GLU A 79 0.29 5.75 9.51
C GLU A 79 1.75 6.16 9.30
N ILE A 80 1.98 7.10 8.40
CA ILE A 80 3.31 7.62 8.06
C ILE A 80 3.29 9.12 8.31
N TYR A 81 4.25 9.57 9.09
CA TYR A 81 4.42 10.96 9.50
C TYR A 81 5.61 11.54 8.75
N PHE A 82 5.40 12.70 8.14
CA PHE A 82 6.40 13.37 7.33
C PHE A 82 6.80 14.69 7.98
N ARG A 83 8.09 14.97 7.93
CA ARG A 83 8.63 16.32 8.05
C ARG A 83 8.26 17.13 6.81
N GLU A 84 8.57 18.42 6.83
CA GLU A 84 8.40 19.27 5.66
C GLU A 84 9.29 18.79 4.51
N ILE A 85 8.66 18.42 3.39
CA ILE A 85 9.29 17.98 2.15
C ILE A 85 9.49 19.23 1.27
N PRO A 86 10.74 19.57 0.89
CA PRO A 86 11.02 20.71 0.03
C PRO A 86 10.37 20.57 -1.35
N ASP A 87 9.87 21.68 -1.90
CA ASP A 87 9.25 21.70 -3.24
C ASP A 87 10.20 21.13 -4.32
N GLU A 88 11.52 21.35 -4.20
CA GLU A 88 12.52 20.78 -5.11
C GLU A 88 12.57 19.24 -5.13
N VAL A 89 12.27 18.60 -3.99
CA VAL A 89 12.21 17.14 -3.87
C VAL A 89 10.93 16.64 -4.51
N ILE A 90 9.82 17.35 -4.29
CA ILE A 90 8.52 17.03 -4.89
C ILE A 90 8.61 17.08 -6.42
N GLU A 91 9.19 18.14 -6.99
CA GLU A 91 9.34 18.25 -8.44
C GLU A 91 10.21 17.12 -9.01
N LYS A 92 11.33 16.77 -8.36
CA LYS A 92 12.18 15.65 -8.80
C LYS A 92 11.40 14.33 -8.84
N LEU A 93 10.63 14.03 -7.80
CA LEU A 93 9.82 12.80 -7.74
C LEU A 93 8.74 12.76 -8.82
N VAL A 94 8.09 13.89 -9.08
CA VAL A 94 7.07 14.02 -10.12
C VAL A 94 7.70 13.90 -11.51
N ASP A 95 8.91 14.43 -11.70
CA ASP A 95 9.63 14.36 -12.97
C ASP A 95 10.18 12.97 -13.28
N GLU A 96 10.65 12.24 -12.27
CA GLU A 96 11.00 10.82 -12.37
C GLU A 96 9.79 9.96 -12.78
N GLY A 97 8.56 10.42 -12.48
CA GLY A 97 7.31 9.80 -12.93
C GLY A 97 6.92 8.51 -12.20
N VAL A 98 7.79 7.96 -11.36
CA VAL A 98 7.53 6.76 -10.55
C VAL A 98 6.29 6.92 -9.65
N VAL A 99 6.04 8.14 -9.18
CA VAL A 99 4.89 8.49 -8.33
C VAL A 99 3.52 8.32 -9.01
N LEU A 100 3.47 8.23 -10.34
CA LEU A 100 2.23 8.00 -11.09
C LEU A 100 1.78 6.54 -11.02
N TYR A 101 2.67 5.62 -10.65
CA TYR A 101 2.39 4.18 -10.61
C TYR A 101 2.03 3.65 -9.23
N VAL A 102 2.08 4.52 -8.21
CA VAL A 102 1.90 4.16 -6.80
C VAL A 102 0.68 4.87 -6.22
N ALA A 103 -0.07 4.18 -5.35
CA ALA A 103 -1.25 4.75 -4.72
C ALA A 103 -0.90 6.01 -3.93
N GLY A 104 -1.69 7.06 -4.10
CA GLY A 104 -1.45 8.36 -3.49
C GLY A 104 -0.13 9.02 -3.86
N GLY A 105 0.64 8.51 -4.84
CA GLY A 105 1.99 8.99 -5.12
C GLY A 105 2.97 8.82 -3.95
N LEU A 106 2.67 7.91 -3.02
CA LEU A 106 3.38 7.76 -1.76
C LEU A 106 4.46 6.68 -1.87
N ILE A 107 5.73 7.08 -1.93
CA ILE A 107 6.85 6.14 -2.05
C ILE A 107 7.79 6.32 -0.86
N ILE A 108 7.56 5.55 0.20
CA ILE A 108 8.35 5.69 1.44
C ILE A 108 9.78 5.17 1.32
N GLU A 109 10.06 4.31 0.35
CA GLU A 109 11.40 3.73 0.13
C GLU A 109 12.27 4.59 -0.78
N HIS A 110 11.70 5.64 -1.38
CA HIS A 110 12.45 6.46 -2.32
C HIS A 110 13.58 7.19 -1.58
N PRO A 111 14.83 7.18 -2.09
CA PRO A 111 15.95 7.88 -1.45
C PRO A 111 15.71 9.36 -1.20
N LEU A 112 14.87 10.00 -2.04
CA LEU A 112 14.49 11.41 -1.86
C LEU A 112 13.41 11.62 -0.79
N ILE A 113 12.60 10.62 -0.46
CA ILE A 113 11.54 10.71 0.56
C ILE A 113 12.00 10.21 1.91
N LEU A 114 12.83 9.16 1.95
CA LEU A 114 13.35 8.54 3.18
C LEU A 114 13.85 9.56 4.23
N PRO A 115 14.62 10.61 3.87
CA PRO A 115 15.06 11.60 4.84
C PRO A 115 13.92 12.39 5.49
N PHE A 116 12.75 12.47 4.87
CA PHE A 116 11.63 13.27 5.36
C PHE A 116 10.61 12.46 6.15
N ILE A 117 10.78 11.14 6.28
CA ILE A 117 9.94 10.32 7.13
C ILE A 117 10.37 10.52 8.59
N GLU A 118 9.45 10.99 9.42
CA GLU A 118 9.67 11.16 10.85
C GLU A 118 9.39 9.85 11.61
N LYS A 119 8.27 9.21 11.27
CA LYS A 119 7.79 8.02 11.96
C LYS A 119 6.89 7.20 11.06
N VAL A 120 6.95 5.88 11.22
CA VAL A 120 5.98 4.94 10.64
C VAL A 120 5.35 4.18 11.81
N GLU A 121 4.02 4.23 11.91
CA GLU A 121 3.21 3.52 12.90
C GLU A 121 2.41 2.43 12.21
N GLY A 122 2.90 1.19 12.31
CA GLY A 122 2.34 0.01 11.66
C GLY A 122 3.46 -1.00 11.36
N THR A 123 3.17 -2.06 10.63
CA THR A 123 4.22 -2.99 10.20
C THR A 123 4.79 -2.57 8.85
N THR A 124 6.11 -2.60 8.71
CA THR A 124 6.82 -2.21 7.48
C THR A 124 6.45 -3.11 6.28
N ASP A 125 6.12 -4.38 6.53
CA ASP A 125 5.67 -5.30 5.48
C ASP A 125 4.34 -4.85 4.84
N SER A 126 3.47 -4.19 5.62
CA SER A 126 2.19 -3.68 5.14
C SER A 126 2.33 -2.48 4.22
N VAL A 127 3.40 -1.69 4.37
CA VAL A 127 3.67 -0.58 3.45
C VAL A 127 4.27 -1.08 2.13
N MET A 128 4.83 -2.29 2.12
CA MET A 128 5.35 -2.93 0.91
C MET A 128 4.28 -3.74 0.15
N GLY A 129 3.01 -3.62 0.53
CA GLY A 129 1.86 -4.23 -0.17
C GLY A 129 1.44 -5.63 0.30
N LEU A 130 2.18 -6.27 1.23
CA LEU A 130 1.77 -7.56 1.78
C LEU A 130 2.03 -7.68 3.29
N PRO A 131 0.99 -7.57 4.15
CA PRO A 131 1.13 -7.80 5.58
C PRO A 131 1.35 -9.30 5.86
N LYS A 132 2.61 -9.74 5.91
CA LYS A 132 2.99 -11.16 6.02
C LYS A 132 2.39 -11.83 7.26
N ALA A 133 2.49 -11.20 8.42
CA ALA A 133 1.95 -11.73 9.67
C ALA A 133 0.42 -11.88 9.62
N LEU A 134 -0.28 -10.90 9.02
CA LEU A 134 -1.72 -10.97 8.80
C LEU A 134 -2.07 -12.11 7.84
N THR A 135 -1.29 -12.26 6.78
CA THR A 135 -1.48 -13.30 5.77
C THR A 135 -1.29 -14.69 6.35
N GLU A 136 -0.24 -14.89 7.16
CA GLU A 136 0.03 -16.14 7.85
C GLU A 136 -1.10 -16.52 8.82
N LYS A 137 -1.56 -15.55 9.64
CA LYS A 137 -2.74 -15.72 10.49
C LYS A 137 -3.96 -16.18 9.69
N LEU A 138 -4.27 -15.49 8.59
CA LEU A 138 -5.44 -15.81 7.75
C LEU A 138 -5.32 -17.18 7.08
N ILE A 139 -4.12 -17.62 6.71
CA ILE A 139 -3.87 -18.97 6.20
C ILE A 139 -4.23 -20.00 7.28
N HIS A 140 -3.75 -19.83 8.51
CA HIS A 140 -4.07 -20.75 9.60
C HIS A 140 -5.57 -20.84 9.93
N GLU A 141 -6.33 -19.76 9.72
CA GLU A 141 -7.77 -19.73 9.96
C GLU A 141 -8.61 -20.45 8.89
N VAL A 142 -8.03 -20.75 7.72
CA VAL A 142 -8.75 -21.41 6.61
C VAL A 142 -8.27 -22.83 6.31
N LEU A 143 -7.17 -23.26 6.95
CA LEU A 143 -6.68 -24.65 6.91
C LEU A 143 -7.62 -25.57 7.69
#